data_AF-Q4TEP5-F1
#
_entry.id   AF-Q4TEP5-F1
#
_cell.length_a   1.000
_cell.length_b   1.000
_cell.length_c   1.000
_cell.angle_alpha   90.00
_cell.angle_beta   90.00
_cell.angle_gamma   90.00
#
_symmetry.space_group_name_H-M   'P 1'
#
loop_
_entity.id
_entity.type
_entity.pdbx_description
1 polymer ?
#
loop_
_entity_poly.entity_id
_entity_poly.type
_entity_poly.pdbx_seq_one_letter_code
_entity_poly.pdbx_strand_id
1 'polypeptide(L)'
;RLQKAQEEQRCVQVEKVKVEEELRSEIDSAKEEAQRLRELREGAENERSRQIYAEQELEQVVRTALKKAERKLESQARWSPPECLQKWLQLTHEIEVQYYNIKKQSAERQLLQAREGAERIKKKKSSLFGTFHVAHSSSMDDVDHKILSAKQALAEVTAALREKLHRWQQIES
;
A
#
# COMPACT_ATOMS: atom_id res chain seq x y z
N ARG A 1 2.37 -106.18 -21.84
CA ARG A 1 2.33 -104.85 -22.50
C ARG A 1 1.03 -104.11 -22.19
N LEU A 2 -0.15 -104.76 -22.25
CA LEU A 2 -1.44 -104.11 -21.94
C LEU A 2 -1.59 -103.63 -20.47
N GLN A 3 -1.23 -104.48 -19.51
CA GLN A 3 -1.30 -104.13 -18.07
C GLN A 3 -0.48 -102.90 -17.69
N LYS A 4 0.73 -102.79 -18.25
CA LYS A 4 1.64 -101.66 -17.99
C LYS A 4 1.07 -100.34 -18.52
N ALA A 5 0.44 -100.37 -19.70
CA ALA A 5 -0.25 -99.20 -20.27
C ALA A 5 -1.49 -98.80 -19.46
N GLN A 6 -2.21 -99.76 -18.88
CA GLN A 6 -3.36 -99.46 -18.00
C GLN A 6 -2.93 -98.82 -16.67
N GLU A 7 -1.82 -99.26 -16.08
CA GLU A 7 -1.25 -98.63 -14.88
C GLU A 7 -0.73 -97.22 -15.16
N GLU A 8 -0.02 -97.02 -16.28
CA GLU A 8 0.45 -95.71 -16.71
C GLU A 8 -0.74 -94.76 -16.96
N GLN A 9 -1.78 -95.22 -17.66
CA GLN A 9 -2.98 -94.43 -17.89
C GLN A 9 -3.67 -94.06 -16.56
N ARG A 10 -3.75 -94.98 -15.60
CA ARG A 10 -4.30 -94.69 -14.27
C ARG A 10 -3.45 -93.68 -13.52
N CYS A 11 -2.13 -93.76 -13.59
CA CYS A 11 -1.21 -92.82 -12.97
C CYS A 11 -1.38 -91.41 -13.54
N VAL A 12 -1.41 -91.30 -14.87
CA VAL A 12 -1.66 -90.03 -15.58
C VAL A 12 -3.02 -89.45 -15.23
N GLN A 13 -4.06 -90.29 -15.09
CA GLN A 13 -5.39 -89.82 -14.68
C GLN A 13 -5.38 -89.21 -13.28
N VAL A 14 -4.67 -89.83 -12.33
CA VAL A 14 -4.55 -89.35 -10.95
C VAL A 14 -3.73 -88.05 -10.90
N GLU A 15 -2.61 -87.99 -11.62
CA GLU A 15 -1.79 -86.77 -11.71
C GLU A 15 -2.56 -85.64 -12.36
N LYS A 16 -3.34 -85.91 -13.42
CA LYS A 16 -4.19 -84.91 -14.06
C LYS A 16 -5.20 -84.31 -13.08
N VAL A 17 -5.91 -85.16 -12.33
CA VAL A 17 -6.89 -84.69 -11.33
C VAL A 17 -6.20 -83.85 -10.26
N LYS A 18 -5.03 -84.28 -9.77
CA LYS A 18 -4.25 -83.54 -8.79
C LYS A 18 -3.82 -82.17 -9.31
N VAL A 19 -3.33 -82.10 -10.55
CA VAL A 19 -2.94 -80.84 -11.21
C VAL A 19 -4.16 -79.94 -11.42
N GLU A 20 -5.31 -80.49 -11.82
CA GLU A 20 -6.55 -79.72 -11.97
C GLU A 20 -7.05 -79.17 -10.63
N GLU A 21 -6.92 -79.92 -9.53
CA GLU A 21 -7.23 -79.47 -8.17
C GLU A 21 -6.28 -78.36 -7.69
N GLU A 22 -4.98 -78.51 -7.89
CA GLU A 22 -3.97 -77.50 -7.58
C GLU A 22 -4.23 -76.21 -8.37
N LEU A 23 -4.47 -76.32 -9.68
CA LEU A 23 -4.78 -75.18 -10.54
C LEU A 23 -6.06 -74.46 -10.09
N ARG A 24 -7.09 -75.22 -9.66
CA ARG A 24 -8.32 -74.65 -9.11
C ARG A 24 -8.05 -73.87 -7.83
N SER A 25 -7.30 -74.46 -6.90
CA SER A 25 -6.93 -73.81 -5.64
C SER A 25 -6.14 -72.53 -5.87
N GLU A 26 -5.25 -72.51 -6.86
CA GLU A 26 -4.43 -71.35 -7.18
C GLU A 26 -5.22 -70.25 -7.89
N ILE A 27 -6.15 -70.64 -8.77
CA ILE A 27 -7.13 -69.71 -9.36
C ILE A 27 -8.02 -69.08 -8.28
N ASP A 28 -8.48 -69.87 -7.32
CA ASP A 28 -9.36 -69.38 -6.26
C ASP A 28 -8.59 -68.45 -5.31
N SER A 29 -7.34 -68.80 -4.95
CA SER A 29 -6.45 -67.92 -4.18
C SER A 29 -6.17 -66.60 -4.91
N ALA A 30 -5.92 -66.65 -6.22
CA ALA A 30 -5.69 -65.45 -7.03
C ALA A 30 -6.94 -64.56 -7.14
N LYS A 31 -8.15 -65.16 -7.16
CA LYS A 31 -9.41 -64.40 -7.14
C LYS A 31 -9.63 -63.70 -5.81
N GLU A 32 -9.33 -64.37 -4.70
CA GLU A 32 -9.43 -63.79 -3.35
C GLU A 32 -8.46 -62.60 -3.20
N GLU A 33 -7.21 -62.76 -3.62
CA GLU A 33 -6.23 -61.65 -3.56
C GLU A 33 -6.61 -60.50 -4.50
N ALA A 34 -7.12 -60.80 -5.70
CA ALA A 34 -7.64 -59.77 -6.61
C ALA A 34 -8.83 -59.01 -6.01
N GLN A 35 -9.71 -59.69 -5.26
CA GLN A 35 -10.82 -59.06 -4.56
C GLN A 35 -10.32 -58.16 -3.43
N ARG A 36 -9.38 -58.64 -2.61
CA ARG A 36 -8.76 -57.86 -1.54
C ARG A 36 -8.07 -56.59 -2.06
N LEU A 37 -7.33 -56.70 -3.17
CA LEU A 37 -6.69 -55.55 -3.82
C LEU A 37 -7.69 -54.53 -4.36
N ARG A 38 -8.85 -54.98 -4.87
CA ARG A 38 -9.94 -54.08 -5.28
C ARG A 38 -10.48 -53.29 -4.09
N GLU A 39 -10.79 -53.97 -3.00
CA GLU A 39 -11.32 -53.35 -1.77
C GLU A 39 -10.33 -52.33 -1.17
N LEU A 40 -9.04 -52.67 -1.12
CA LEU A 40 -7.98 -51.76 -0.69
C LEU A 40 -7.91 -50.51 -1.57
N ARG A 41 -8.03 -50.67 -2.90
CA ARG A 41 -7.98 -49.57 -3.85
C ARG A 41 -9.19 -48.65 -3.72
N GLU A 42 -10.40 -49.22 -3.61
CA GLU A 42 -11.63 -48.46 -3.39
C GLU A 42 -11.58 -47.69 -2.05
N GLY A 43 -11.07 -48.31 -0.99
CA GLY A 43 -10.83 -47.66 0.30
C GLY A 43 -9.88 -46.47 0.18
N ALA A 44 -8.73 -46.66 -0.46
CA ALA A 44 -7.73 -45.60 -0.67
C ALA A 44 -8.24 -44.46 -1.56
N GLU A 45 -9.01 -44.77 -2.61
CA GLU A 45 -9.64 -43.75 -3.47
C GLU A 45 -10.66 -42.91 -2.68
N ASN A 46 -11.46 -43.55 -1.82
CA ASN A 46 -12.41 -42.86 -0.94
C ASN A 46 -11.72 -41.94 0.08
N GLU A 47 -10.63 -42.39 0.70
CA GLU A 47 -9.82 -41.57 1.62
C GLU A 47 -9.18 -40.39 0.89
N ARG A 48 -8.63 -40.63 -0.30
CA ARG A 48 -8.05 -39.57 -1.15
C ARG A 48 -9.09 -38.52 -1.51
N SER A 49 -10.30 -38.90 -1.88
CA SER A 49 -11.40 -37.97 -2.16
C SER A 49 -11.77 -37.13 -0.93
N ARG A 50 -11.81 -37.73 0.26
CA ARG A 50 -12.04 -36.98 1.51
C ARG A 50 -10.91 -35.99 1.80
N GLN A 51 -9.67 -36.39 1.57
CA GLN A 51 -8.50 -35.52 1.78
C GLN A 51 -8.50 -34.32 0.83
N ILE A 52 -8.80 -34.53 -0.46
CA ILE A 52 -8.93 -33.44 -1.45
C ILE A 52 -10.02 -32.45 -1.01
N TYR A 53 -11.16 -32.95 -0.54
CA TYR A 53 -12.24 -32.09 -0.06
C TYR A 53 -11.80 -31.27 1.17
N ALA A 54 -11.13 -31.91 2.14
CA ALA A 54 -10.60 -31.21 3.30
C ALA A 54 -9.56 -30.14 2.93
N GLU A 55 -8.70 -30.40 1.94
CA GLU A 55 -7.74 -29.42 1.42
C GLU A 55 -8.44 -28.23 0.75
N GLN A 56 -9.50 -28.46 -0.03
CA GLN A 56 -10.29 -27.41 -0.65
C GLN A 56 -10.99 -26.52 0.39
N GLU A 57 -11.59 -27.13 1.41
CA GLU A 57 -12.21 -26.38 2.52
C GLU A 57 -11.17 -25.57 3.29
N LEU A 58 -10.00 -26.15 3.57
CA LEU A 58 -8.91 -25.45 4.24
C LEU A 58 -8.42 -24.27 3.39
N GLU A 59 -8.21 -24.46 2.10
CA GLU A 59 -7.81 -23.41 1.18
C GLU A 59 -8.85 -22.28 1.14
N GLN A 60 -10.13 -22.62 1.10
CA GLN A 60 -11.23 -21.65 1.13
C GLN A 60 -11.24 -20.84 2.43
N VAL A 61 -11.07 -21.49 3.59
CA VAL A 61 -10.99 -20.84 4.90
C VAL A 61 -9.77 -19.92 4.98
N VAL A 62 -8.59 -20.40 4.57
CA VAL A 62 -7.35 -19.62 4.59
C VAL A 62 -7.44 -18.41 3.68
N ARG A 63 -7.92 -18.56 2.44
CA ARG A 63 -8.14 -17.44 1.50
C ARG A 63 -9.13 -16.42 2.08
N THR A 64 -10.22 -16.88 2.69
CA THR A 64 -11.22 -16.00 3.30
C THR A 64 -10.66 -15.27 4.51
N ALA A 65 -9.90 -15.96 5.36
CA ALA A 65 -9.24 -15.37 6.52
C ALA A 65 -8.18 -14.35 6.11
N LEU A 66 -7.39 -14.66 5.08
CA LEU A 66 -6.41 -13.75 4.49
C LEU A 66 -7.10 -12.49 3.94
N LYS A 67 -8.12 -12.65 3.09
CA LYS A 67 -8.90 -11.53 2.55
C LYS A 67 -9.55 -10.67 3.66
N LYS A 68 -9.96 -11.29 4.77
CA LYS A 68 -10.49 -10.58 5.94
C LYS A 68 -9.39 -9.83 6.70
N ALA A 69 -8.20 -10.41 6.83
CA ALA A 69 -7.05 -9.75 7.44
C ALA A 69 -6.57 -8.57 6.58
N GLU A 70 -6.49 -8.74 5.27
CA GLU A 70 -6.17 -7.68 4.29
C GLU A 70 -7.17 -6.53 4.39
N ARG A 71 -8.48 -6.81 4.36
CA ARG A 71 -9.51 -5.77 4.54
C ARG A 71 -9.43 -5.05 5.89
N LYS A 72 -9.04 -5.75 6.96
CA LYS A 72 -8.82 -5.13 8.28
C LYS A 72 -7.59 -4.23 8.27
N LEU A 73 -6.51 -4.64 7.59
CA LEU A 73 -5.33 -3.82 7.41
C LEU A 73 -5.64 -2.59 6.55
N GLU A 74 -6.41 -2.74 5.47
CA GLU A 74 -6.88 -1.63 4.63
C GLU A 74 -7.79 -0.67 5.40
N SER A 75 -8.68 -1.18 6.26
CA SER A 75 -9.55 -0.32 7.08
C SER A 75 -8.77 0.38 8.19
N GLN A 76 -7.78 -0.28 8.79
CA GLN A 76 -6.81 0.34 9.71
C GLN A 76 -5.85 1.30 9.01
N ALA A 77 -5.62 1.12 7.70
CA ALA A 77 -4.82 2.03 6.88
C ALA A 77 -5.52 3.37 6.62
N ARG A 78 -6.79 3.54 7.03
CA ARG A 78 -7.31 4.89 7.34
C ARG A 78 -6.66 5.37 8.64
N TRP A 79 -5.40 5.77 8.51
CA TRP A 79 -4.69 6.43 9.58
C TRP A 79 -5.46 7.70 9.96
N SER A 80 -5.72 7.84 11.25
CA SER A 80 -6.19 9.10 11.82
C SER A 80 -5.15 9.54 12.86
N PRO A 81 -4.77 10.83 12.89
CA PRO A 81 -3.81 11.30 13.87
C PRO A 81 -4.38 11.11 15.29
N PRO A 82 -3.57 10.66 16.26
CA PRO A 82 -3.97 10.63 17.66
C PRO A 82 -4.44 12.02 18.12
N GLU A 83 -5.44 12.08 19.00
CA GLU A 83 -6.07 13.34 19.46
C GLU A 83 -5.06 14.37 19.97
N CYS A 84 -4.02 13.91 20.70
CA CYS A 84 -2.95 14.77 21.19
C CYS A 84 -2.18 15.44 20.02
N LEU A 85 -1.84 14.68 18.98
CA LEU A 85 -1.16 15.19 17.80
C LEU A 85 -2.04 16.19 17.05
N GLN A 86 -3.34 15.90 16.92
CA GLN A 86 -4.30 16.82 16.30
C GLN A 86 -4.35 18.19 17.01
N LYS A 87 -4.39 18.20 18.36
CA LYS A 87 -4.36 19.44 19.14
C LYS A 87 -3.06 20.22 18.96
N TRP A 88 -1.92 19.55 18.93
CA TRP A 88 -0.63 20.19 18.67
C TRP A 88 -0.52 20.78 17.26
N LEU A 89 -1.07 20.07 16.26
CA LEU A 89 -1.13 20.57 14.88
C LEU A 89 -2.03 21.80 14.79
N GLN A 90 -3.21 21.79 15.41
CA GLN A 90 -4.10 22.95 15.47
C GLN A 90 -3.41 24.17 16.10
N LEU A 91 -2.77 24.00 17.26
CA LEU A 91 -2.03 25.07 17.92
C LEU A 91 -0.89 25.59 17.04
N THR A 92 -0.17 24.69 16.34
CA THR A 92 0.89 25.06 15.41
C THR A 92 0.35 25.90 14.24
N HIS A 93 -0.77 25.48 13.64
CA HIS A 93 -1.45 26.23 12.58
C HIS A 93 -1.88 27.62 13.05
N GLU A 94 -2.50 27.71 14.23
CA GLU A 94 -2.95 28.98 14.80
C GLU A 94 -1.79 29.95 15.01
N ILE A 95 -0.70 29.48 15.65
CA ILE A 95 0.51 30.27 15.87
C ILE A 95 1.11 30.71 14.52
N GLU A 96 1.18 29.81 13.54
CA GLU A 96 1.71 30.11 12.21
C GLU A 96 0.87 31.17 11.48
N VAL A 97 -0.46 31.12 11.59
CA VAL A 97 -1.37 32.14 11.04
C VAL A 97 -1.12 33.50 11.69
N GLN A 98 -0.93 33.56 13.02
CA GLN A 98 -0.60 34.80 13.72
C GLN A 98 0.73 35.40 13.22
N TYR A 99 1.78 34.59 13.14
CA TYR A 99 3.07 35.04 12.62
C TYR A 99 2.99 35.51 11.16
N TYR A 100 2.28 34.77 10.31
CA TYR A 100 2.03 35.17 8.93
C TYR A 100 1.35 36.54 8.86
N ASN A 101 0.30 36.77 9.65
CA ASN A 101 -0.44 38.03 9.66
C ASN A 101 0.43 39.21 10.12
N ILE A 102 1.24 39.01 11.15
CA ILE A 102 2.20 40.03 11.62
C ILE A 102 3.23 40.35 10.52
N LYS A 103 3.81 39.32 9.88
CA LYS A 103 4.80 39.51 8.80
C LYS A 103 4.17 40.22 7.59
N LYS A 104 2.94 39.83 7.22
CA LYS A 104 2.16 40.48 6.16
C LYS A 104 1.91 41.95 6.46
N GLN A 105 1.38 42.27 7.64
CA GLN A 105 1.11 43.64 8.04
C GLN A 105 2.38 44.50 8.05
N SER A 106 3.50 43.92 8.50
CA SER A 106 4.80 44.59 8.45
C SER A 106 5.23 44.90 7.01
N ALA A 107 5.12 43.93 6.10
CA ALA A 107 5.46 44.12 4.68
C ALA A 107 4.56 45.17 3.99
N GLU A 108 3.25 45.17 4.30
CA GLU A 108 2.30 46.17 3.81
C GLU A 108 2.64 47.57 4.32
N ARG A 109 3.03 47.70 5.60
CA ARG A 109 3.47 48.97 6.19
C ARG A 109 4.76 49.48 5.55
N GLN A 110 5.72 48.59 5.29
CA GLN A 110 6.95 48.95 4.58
C GLN A 110 6.66 49.46 3.15
N LEU A 111 5.76 48.80 2.43
CA LEU A 111 5.34 49.26 1.09
C LEU A 111 4.67 50.62 1.15
N LEU A 112 3.80 50.86 2.13
CA LEU A 112 3.14 52.16 2.30
C LEU A 112 4.16 53.27 2.54
N GLN A 113 5.11 53.07 3.47
CA GLN A 113 6.17 54.04 3.76
C GLN A 113 7.05 54.32 2.54
N ALA A 114 7.40 53.28 1.76
CA ALA A 114 8.17 53.43 0.54
C ALA A 114 7.42 54.26 -0.52
N ARG A 115 6.10 54.01 -0.69
CA ARG A 115 5.24 54.80 -1.60
C ARG A 115 5.12 56.26 -1.17
N GLU A 116 4.90 56.51 0.12
CA GLU A 116 4.85 57.87 0.67
C GLU A 116 6.17 58.63 0.47
N GLY A 117 7.30 57.95 0.66
CA GLY A 117 8.63 58.49 0.38
C GLY A 117 8.80 58.90 -1.09
N ALA A 118 8.40 58.01 -2.01
CA ALA A 118 8.47 58.28 -3.45
C ALA A 118 7.57 59.45 -3.86
N GLU A 119 6.33 59.53 -3.35
CA GLU A 119 5.42 60.63 -3.64
C GLU A 119 5.91 61.97 -3.07
N ARG A 120 6.58 61.98 -1.90
CA ARG A 120 7.23 63.19 -1.38
C ARG A 120 8.34 63.69 -2.29
N ILE A 121 9.19 62.80 -2.81
CA ILE A 121 10.25 63.16 -3.77
C ILE A 121 9.62 63.72 -5.05
N LYS A 122 8.61 63.04 -5.59
CA LYS A 122 7.88 63.48 -6.79
C LYS A 122 7.27 64.87 -6.63
N LYS A 123 6.60 65.14 -5.49
CA LYS A 123 6.01 66.45 -5.17
C LYS A 123 7.07 67.55 -5.03
N LYS A 124 8.19 67.25 -4.37
CA LYS A 124 9.33 68.20 -4.29
C LYS A 124 9.87 68.51 -5.68
N LYS A 125 10.07 67.50 -6.53
CA LYS A 125 10.54 67.67 -7.91
C LYS A 125 9.58 68.49 -8.77
N SER A 126 8.26 68.34 -8.59
CA SER A 126 7.26 69.13 -9.33
C SER A 126 7.05 70.55 -8.80
N SER A 127 7.40 70.82 -7.53
CA SER A 127 7.20 72.12 -6.88
C SER A 127 8.38 73.09 -7.04
N LEU A 128 9.55 72.61 -7.48
CA LEU A 128 10.76 73.42 -7.59
C LEU A 128 10.82 74.18 -8.92
N PHE A 129 10.15 75.34 -8.96
CA PHE A 129 10.69 76.51 -9.65
C PHE A 129 11.76 77.11 -8.71
N GLY A 130 13.04 77.04 -9.06
CA GLY A 130 14.13 77.75 -8.36
C GLY A 130 15.30 76.88 -7.86
N THR A 131 16.41 77.00 -8.58
CA THR A 131 17.82 76.83 -8.17
C THR A 131 18.12 76.35 -6.74
N PHE A 132 18.34 75.03 -6.55
CA PHE A 132 19.38 74.49 -5.66
C PHE A 132 19.61 72.99 -5.91
N HIS A 133 20.53 72.66 -6.82
CA HIS A 133 21.00 71.29 -7.05
C HIS A 133 22.33 71.11 -6.34
N VAL A 134 22.40 70.43 -5.18
CA VAL A 134 23.63 69.73 -4.72
C VAL A 134 23.39 68.71 -3.59
N ALA A 135 22.24 68.65 -2.88
CA ALA A 135 22.09 67.76 -1.71
C ALA A 135 21.10 66.57 -1.85
N HIS A 136 20.67 66.18 -3.06
CA HIS A 136 19.47 65.33 -3.23
C HIS A 136 19.67 63.87 -3.66
N SER A 137 20.87 63.40 -4.01
CA SER A 137 21.06 62.01 -4.47
C SER A 137 20.80 60.97 -3.38
N SER A 138 21.31 61.20 -2.16
CA SER A 138 21.20 60.25 -1.04
C SER A 138 19.76 59.96 -0.60
N SER A 139 18.84 60.93 -0.71
CA SER A 139 17.43 60.72 -0.39
C SER A 139 16.67 59.93 -1.45
N MET A 140 17.11 59.96 -2.71
CA MET A 140 16.50 59.19 -3.79
C MET A 140 16.92 57.73 -3.68
N ASP A 141 18.22 57.49 -3.49
CA ASP A 141 18.78 56.15 -3.34
C ASP A 141 18.17 55.42 -2.12
N ASP A 142 17.98 56.11 -0.99
CA ASP A 142 17.32 55.55 0.21
C ASP A 142 15.85 55.14 -0.05
N VAL A 143 15.10 55.94 -0.82
CA VAL A 143 13.73 55.59 -1.19
C VAL A 143 13.70 54.40 -2.14
N ASP A 144 14.61 54.35 -3.11
CA ASP A 144 14.71 53.21 -4.04
C ASP A 144 15.07 51.92 -3.31
N HIS A 145 16.01 51.96 -2.37
CA HIS A 145 16.31 50.83 -1.49
C HIS A 145 15.10 50.38 -0.66
N LYS A 146 14.34 51.32 -0.10
CA LYS A 146 13.09 51.02 0.63
C LYS A 146 12.02 50.40 -0.25
N ILE A 147 11.89 50.84 -1.50
CA ILE A 147 10.95 50.25 -2.47
C ILE A 147 11.35 48.81 -2.79
N LEU A 148 12.64 48.56 -3.08
CA LEU A 148 13.13 47.22 -3.37
C LEU A 148 12.94 46.29 -2.17
N SER A 149 13.30 46.74 -0.97
CA SER A 149 13.13 45.99 0.26
C SER A 149 11.66 45.66 0.53
N ALA A 150 10.75 46.63 0.37
CA ALA A 150 9.32 46.40 0.54
C ALA A 150 8.74 45.39 -0.48
N LYS A 151 9.19 45.46 -1.75
CA LYS A 151 8.80 44.48 -2.78
C LYS A 151 9.30 43.07 -2.42
N GLN A 152 10.53 42.95 -1.95
CA GLN A 152 11.09 41.68 -1.51
C GLN A 152 10.30 41.11 -0.31
N ALA A 153 10.00 41.93 0.69
CA ALA A 153 9.22 41.50 1.86
C ALA A 153 7.83 40.98 1.47
N LEU A 154 7.16 41.61 0.49
CA LEU A 154 5.87 41.14 -0.02
C LEU A 154 5.99 39.84 -0.82
N ALA A 155 7.06 39.68 -1.61
CA ALA A 155 7.34 38.45 -2.33
C ALA A 155 7.54 37.28 -1.37
N GLU A 156 8.30 37.49 -0.29
CA GLU A 156 8.49 36.50 0.77
C GLU A 156 7.19 36.12 1.46
N VAL A 157 6.35 37.10 1.83
CA VAL A 157 5.03 36.84 2.44
C VAL A 157 4.14 36.04 1.48
N THR A 158 4.20 36.33 0.19
CA THR A 158 3.44 35.60 -0.83
C THR A 158 3.93 34.16 -0.97
N ALA A 159 5.25 33.95 -1.01
CA ALA A 159 5.85 32.62 -1.08
C ALA A 159 5.51 31.79 0.18
N ALA A 160 5.63 32.41 1.37
CA ALA A 160 5.29 31.77 2.64
C ALA A 160 3.81 31.38 2.72
N LEU A 161 2.88 32.21 2.19
CA LEU A 161 1.47 31.85 2.14
C LEU A 161 1.23 30.62 1.26
N ARG A 162 1.83 30.58 0.07
CA ARG A 162 1.67 29.46 -0.87
C ARG A 162 2.18 28.16 -0.27
N GLU A 163 3.37 28.20 0.34
CA GLU A 163 3.94 27.05 1.04
C GLU A 163 3.02 26.59 2.17
N LYS A 164 2.61 27.50 3.05
CA LYS A 164 1.76 27.18 4.20
C LYS A 164 0.47 26.50 3.76
N LEU A 165 -0.23 27.08 2.78
CA LEU A 165 -1.48 26.50 2.27
C LEU A 165 -1.25 25.11 1.68
N HIS A 166 -0.18 24.92 0.91
CA HIS A 166 0.13 23.63 0.35
C HIS A 166 0.45 22.58 1.42
N ARG A 167 1.32 22.91 2.38
CA ARG A 167 1.69 21.99 3.47
C ARG A 167 0.50 21.61 4.33
N TRP A 168 -0.33 22.56 4.75
CA TRP A 168 -1.51 22.25 5.56
C TRP A 168 -2.54 21.43 4.79
N GLN A 169 -2.72 21.67 3.48
CA GLN A 169 -3.55 20.81 2.63
C GLN A 169 -3.03 19.36 2.60
N GLN A 170 -1.72 19.14 2.59
CA GLN A 170 -1.15 17.79 2.65
C GLN A 170 -1.27 17.15 4.04
N ILE A 171 -1.17 17.94 5.12
CA ILE A 171 -1.30 17.45 6.49
C ILE A 171 -2.75 17.06 6.83
N GLU A 172 -3.74 17.76 6.25
CA GLU A 172 -5.17 17.51 6.49
C GLU A 172 -5.78 16.43 5.58
N SER A 173 -5.08 16.04 4.50
CA SER A 173 -5.51 15.02 3.55
C SER A 173 -5.34 13.60 4.08
#